data_AF-A0AAE8ZZ13-F1
#
_entry.id   AF-A0AAE8ZZ13-F1
#
_cell.length_a   1.000
_cell.length_b   1.000
_cell.length_c   1.000
_cell.angle_alpha   90.00
_cell.angle_beta   90.00
_cell.angle_gamma   90.00
#
_symmetry.space_group_name_H-M   'P 1'
#
loop_
_entity.id
_entity.type
_entity.pdbx_description
1 polymer ?
#
loop_
_entity_poly.entity_id
_entity_poly.type
_entity_poly.pdbx_seq_one_letter_code
_entity_poly.pdbx_strand_id
1 'polypeptide(L)'
;MKSVFSILLVGVALFGGAFAASVPPAKIGKKCSPADGRAITECKAHIQEYMKGVEDLTEEDIKQRINIHGFKEKCAPVNQCLTSLSHCDIYGNGQMTLLTNVVRTFCNLVTYLAESPCSQKMHAHDSKCFKEWNPYLEKDDVKDENRRKEACKNYFGQNGCMRKKLIQMCGKEEWTKFRDHLINLNNLVFKQCDLRVIVWK
;
A
#
# COMPACT_ATOMS: atom_id res chain seq x y z
N MET A 1 4.16 23.50 -6.13
CA MET A 1 3.45 22.29 -6.61
C MET A 1 3.35 21.34 -5.43
N LYS A 2 2.15 21.13 -4.90
CA LYS A 2 1.94 20.34 -3.69
C LYS A 2 2.09 18.86 -4.06
N SER A 3 3.07 18.22 -3.41
CA SER A 3 3.55 16.86 -3.69
C SER A 3 2.41 15.86 -3.85
N VAL A 4 2.50 15.04 -4.89
CA VAL A 4 1.60 13.94 -5.28
C VAL A 4 1.36 12.95 -4.13
N PHE A 5 2.24 12.94 -3.12
CA PHE A 5 2.15 12.09 -1.92
C PHE A 5 1.64 12.79 -0.66
N SER A 6 1.29 14.07 -0.76
CA SER A 6 0.31 14.67 0.16
C SER A 6 -1.02 13.91 0.14
N ILE A 7 -1.23 12.99 -0.81
CA ILE A 7 -2.36 12.07 -0.95
C ILE A 7 -2.04 10.61 -0.54
N LEU A 8 -0.77 10.17 -0.43
CA LEU A 8 -0.49 9.03 0.46
C LEU A 8 -0.89 9.42 1.88
N LEU A 9 -0.62 10.67 2.27
CA LEU A 9 -1.21 11.34 3.43
C LEU A 9 -2.72 11.65 3.30
N VAL A 10 -3.47 11.21 2.29
CA VAL A 10 -4.95 11.34 2.27
C VAL A 10 -5.60 9.98 2.13
N GLY A 11 -4.99 8.99 1.47
CA GLY A 11 -5.30 7.59 1.75
C GLY A 11 -5.03 7.32 3.23
N VAL A 12 -3.84 7.69 3.71
CA VAL A 12 -3.37 7.62 5.10
C VAL A 12 -3.68 8.89 5.91
N ALA A 13 -4.44 9.90 5.45
CA ALA A 13 -5.16 10.81 6.39
C ALA A 13 -6.68 10.65 6.34
N LEU A 14 -7.23 9.92 5.37
CA LEU A 14 -8.53 9.27 5.55
C LEU A 14 -8.35 8.02 6.42
N PHE A 15 -7.19 7.36 6.39
CA PHE A 15 -6.81 6.25 7.28
C PHE A 15 -5.80 6.63 8.37
N GLY A 16 -5.26 7.83 8.44
CA GLY A 16 -4.53 8.35 9.61
C GLY A 16 -5.39 9.33 10.36
N GLY A 17 -6.30 10.04 9.68
CA GLY A 17 -7.46 10.66 10.33
C GLY A 17 -8.47 9.60 10.77
N ALA A 18 -8.70 8.52 10.02
CA ALA A 18 -9.43 7.38 10.59
C ALA A 18 -8.53 6.56 11.53
N PHE A 19 -7.45 5.86 11.16
CA PHE A 19 -6.74 5.05 12.18
C PHE A 19 -6.07 5.85 13.33
N ALA A 20 -5.85 7.17 13.29
CA ALA A 20 -5.44 7.91 14.51
C ALA A 20 -6.61 8.57 15.27
N ALA A 21 -7.73 8.94 14.62
CA ALA A 21 -8.92 9.46 15.33
C ALA A 21 -10.06 8.44 15.54
N SER A 22 -9.92 7.24 14.97
CA SER A 22 -10.87 6.12 14.90
C SER A 22 -10.27 4.83 15.45
N VAL A 23 -8.97 4.81 15.78
CA VAL A 23 -8.45 3.86 16.76
C VAL A 23 -8.83 4.43 18.12
N PRO A 24 -9.88 3.92 18.78
CA PRO A 24 -10.11 4.27 20.16
C PRO A 24 -8.81 4.01 20.94
N PRO A 25 -8.49 4.82 21.98
CA PRO A 25 -7.39 4.50 22.88
C PRO A 25 -7.52 3.03 23.25
N ALA A 26 -6.46 2.24 23.06
CA ALA A 26 -6.46 0.78 23.15
C ALA A 26 -7.31 0.32 24.34
N LYS A 27 -8.59 0.04 24.09
CA LYS A 27 -9.44 -0.62 25.06
C LYS A 27 -8.98 -2.04 24.94
N ILE A 28 -8.25 -2.54 25.94
CA ILE A 28 -7.84 -3.94 26.03
C ILE A 28 -9.03 -4.76 25.54
N GLY A 29 -8.89 -5.33 24.33
CA GLY A 29 -9.98 -6.03 23.69
C GLY A 29 -10.42 -7.14 24.63
N LYS A 30 -11.72 -7.43 24.70
CA LYS A 30 -12.28 -8.46 25.59
C LYS A 30 -11.65 -9.87 25.41
N LYS A 31 -10.79 -10.04 24.40
CA LYS A 31 -10.11 -11.29 24.00
C LYS A 31 -8.62 -11.34 24.35
N CYS A 32 -8.03 -10.26 24.84
CA CYS A 32 -6.61 -10.21 25.17
C CYS A 32 -6.41 -10.62 26.63
N SER A 33 -5.36 -11.38 26.92
CA SER A 33 -4.97 -11.73 28.29
C SER A 33 -4.06 -10.65 28.88
N PRO A 34 -3.98 -10.52 30.22
CA PRO A 34 -2.98 -9.65 30.86
C PRO A 34 -1.54 -9.99 30.47
N ALA A 35 -1.25 -11.25 30.14
CA ALA A 35 0.09 -11.70 29.72
C ALA A 35 0.51 -11.09 28.37
N ASP A 36 -0.44 -10.66 27.54
CA ASP A 36 -0.17 -10.03 26.24
C ASP A 36 0.33 -8.57 26.37
N GLY A 37 0.25 -7.96 27.57
CA GLY A 37 0.48 -6.53 27.76
C GLY A 37 1.84 -6.01 27.25
N ARG A 38 2.91 -6.79 27.45
CA ARG A 38 4.25 -6.45 26.94
C ARG A 38 4.29 -6.50 25.40
N ALA A 39 3.79 -7.59 24.82
CA ALA A 39 3.75 -7.77 23.37
C ALA A 39 2.90 -6.70 22.68
N ILE A 40 1.78 -6.28 23.29
CA ILE A 40 0.95 -5.17 22.80
C ILE A 40 1.75 -3.87 22.77
N THR A 41 2.50 -3.58 23.83
CA THR A 41 3.31 -2.35 23.93
C THR A 41 4.42 -2.32 22.88
N GLU A 42 5.15 -3.42 22.73
CA GLU A 42 6.19 -3.58 21.71
C GLU A 42 5.60 -3.48 20.29
N CYS A 43 4.44 -4.11 20.04
CA CYS A 43 3.79 -4.03 18.74
C CYS A 43 3.32 -2.63 18.40
N LYS A 44 2.85 -1.85 19.39
CA LYS A 44 2.49 -0.44 19.19
C LYS A 44 3.69 0.37 18.69
N ALA A 45 4.88 0.13 19.23
CA ALA A 45 6.10 0.82 18.78
C ALA A 45 6.41 0.49 17.31
N HIS A 46 6.36 -0.78 16.92
CA HIS A 46 6.57 -1.19 15.52
C HIS A 46 5.51 -0.64 14.57
N ILE A 47 4.24 -0.55 15.00
CA ILE A 47 3.18 0.11 14.23
C ILE A 47 3.52 1.60 14.05
N GLN A 48 3.96 2.29 15.09
CA GLN A 48 4.33 3.72 14.99
C GLN A 48 5.52 3.95 14.06
N GLU A 49 6.56 3.12 14.15
CA GLU A 49 7.70 3.17 13.24
C GLU A 49 7.29 2.91 11.79
N TYR A 50 6.45 1.90 11.57
CA TYR A 50 5.87 1.60 10.26
C TYR A 50 5.07 2.79 9.72
N MET A 51 4.16 3.35 10.51
CA MET A 51 3.32 4.48 10.08
C MET A 51 4.16 5.72 9.76
N LYS A 52 5.16 6.05 10.60
CA LYS A 52 6.12 7.12 10.31
C LYS A 52 6.86 6.84 8.99
N GLY A 53 7.28 5.60 8.77
CA GLY A 53 7.89 5.19 7.52
C GLY A 53 6.97 5.39 6.30
N VAL A 54 5.66 5.16 6.45
CA VAL A 54 4.68 5.40 5.38
C VAL A 54 4.53 6.90 5.11
N GLU A 55 4.54 7.73 6.16
CA GLU A 55 4.46 9.19 6.05
C GLU A 55 5.71 9.80 5.41
N ASP A 56 6.89 9.24 5.72
CA ASP A 56 8.19 9.68 5.20
C ASP A 56 8.42 9.25 3.74
N LEU A 57 7.67 8.26 3.22
CA LEU A 57 7.79 7.81 1.82
C LEU A 57 7.18 8.82 0.84
N THR A 58 8.01 9.35 -0.06
CA THR A 58 7.57 10.23 -1.14
C THR A 58 7.36 9.49 -2.47
N GLU A 59 6.74 10.17 -3.46
CA GLU A 59 6.64 9.64 -4.83
C GLU A 59 8.01 9.35 -5.42
N GLU A 60 8.94 10.28 -5.18
CA GLU A 60 10.31 10.20 -5.68
C GLU A 60 11.04 9.05 -5.00
N ASP A 61 10.79 8.77 -3.72
CA ASP A 61 11.37 7.61 -3.04
C ASP A 61 10.93 6.28 -3.63
N ILE A 62 9.68 6.18 -4.09
CA ILE A 62 9.17 4.96 -4.72
C ILE A 62 9.64 4.88 -6.18
N LYS A 63 9.55 5.98 -6.93
CA LYS A 63 9.97 6.05 -8.33
C LYS A 63 11.47 5.85 -8.46
N GLN A 64 12.27 6.55 -7.65
CA GLN A 64 13.73 6.53 -7.66
C GLN A 64 14.32 5.49 -6.69
N ARG A 65 13.48 4.81 -5.91
CA ARG A 65 13.86 3.74 -4.96
C ARG A 65 14.83 4.18 -3.86
N ILE A 66 14.91 5.48 -3.58
CA ILE A 66 15.88 6.05 -2.64
C ILE A 66 15.64 5.50 -1.22
N ASN A 67 14.39 5.60 -0.74
CA ASN A 67 14.04 5.19 0.63
C ASN A 67 13.23 3.89 0.71
N ILE A 68 13.06 3.17 -0.40
CA ILE A 68 12.21 1.96 -0.43
C ILE A 68 12.82 0.81 0.37
N HIS A 69 14.15 0.68 0.38
CA HIS A 69 14.86 -0.34 1.17
C HIS A 69 14.75 -0.06 2.68
N GLY A 70 14.96 1.19 3.10
CA GLY A 70 14.83 1.58 4.51
C GLY A 70 13.39 1.51 5.03
N PHE A 71 12.39 1.67 4.17
CA PHE A 71 11.00 1.38 4.55
C PHE A 71 10.73 -0.13 4.66
N LYS A 72 11.21 -0.93 3.70
CA LYS A 72 11.06 -2.39 3.71
C LYS A 72 11.54 -3.03 5.02
N GLU A 73 12.63 -2.53 5.61
CA GLU A 73 13.14 -3.04 6.89
C GLU A 73 12.13 -2.94 8.05
N LYS A 74 11.20 -1.98 8.00
CA LYS A 74 10.15 -1.79 8.99
C LYS A 74 9.02 -2.81 8.87
N CYS A 75 8.93 -3.52 7.73
CA CYS A 75 7.85 -4.45 7.47
C CYS A 75 7.91 -5.74 8.28
N ALA A 76 9.10 -6.30 8.52
CA ALA A 76 9.20 -7.58 9.23
C ALA A 76 8.75 -7.45 10.70
N PRO A 77 9.24 -6.46 11.49
CA PRO A 77 8.85 -6.33 12.90
C PRO A 77 7.34 -6.12 13.09
N VAL A 78 6.73 -5.24 12.32
CA VAL A 78 5.29 -4.96 12.42
C VAL A 78 4.44 -6.16 11.98
N ASN A 79 4.82 -6.87 10.91
CA ASN A 79 4.07 -8.06 10.48
C ASN A 79 4.16 -9.19 11.52
N GLN A 80 5.34 -9.39 12.11
CA GLN A 80 5.56 -10.39 13.15
C GLN A 80 4.70 -10.09 14.38
N CYS A 81 4.71 -8.85 14.87
CA CYS A 81 3.95 -8.49 16.06
C CYS A 81 2.43 -8.58 15.82
N LEU A 82 1.94 -8.11 14.67
CA LEU A 82 0.52 -8.19 14.31
C LEU A 82 0.06 -9.65 14.17
N THR A 83 0.91 -10.52 13.63
CA THR A 83 0.63 -11.96 13.52
C THR A 83 0.61 -12.62 14.90
N SER A 84 1.59 -12.31 15.76
CA SER A 84 1.67 -12.84 17.12
C SER A 84 0.50 -12.43 18.00
N LEU A 85 -0.12 -11.27 17.72
CA LEU A 85 -1.27 -10.75 18.46
C LEU A 85 -2.60 -11.01 17.73
N SER A 86 -2.62 -11.87 16.71
CA SER A 86 -3.85 -12.14 15.93
C SER A 86 -4.97 -12.80 16.75
N HIS A 87 -4.67 -13.44 17.88
CA HIS A 87 -5.65 -13.93 18.85
C HIS A 87 -6.32 -12.80 19.66
N CYS A 88 -5.65 -11.65 19.74
CA CYS A 88 -6.06 -10.48 20.50
C CYS A 88 -6.66 -9.41 19.58
N ASP A 89 -7.92 -9.05 19.81
CA ASP A 89 -8.58 -8.00 19.06
C ASP A 89 -8.35 -6.64 19.74
N ILE A 90 -7.11 -6.15 19.67
CA ILE A 90 -6.65 -4.90 20.33
C ILE A 90 -7.54 -3.71 19.99
N TYR A 91 -8.04 -3.69 18.76
CA TYR A 91 -8.81 -2.58 18.19
C TYR A 91 -10.31 -2.85 18.13
N GLY A 92 -10.74 -4.11 18.28
CA GLY A 92 -12.15 -4.52 18.24
C GLY A 92 -12.70 -4.61 16.81
N ASN A 93 -13.86 -5.27 16.68
CA ASN A 93 -14.67 -5.28 15.45
C ASN A 93 -13.91 -5.70 14.18
N GLY A 94 -12.91 -6.58 14.31
CA GLY A 94 -12.12 -7.06 13.16
C GLY A 94 -11.12 -6.03 12.60
N GLN A 95 -10.92 -4.90 13.28
CA GLN A 95 -9.96 -3.88 12.87
C GLN A 95 -8.52 -4.40 12.90
N MET A 96 -8.18 -5.31 13.82
CA MET A 96 -6.85 -5.94 13.87
C MET A 96 -6.55 -6.75 12.60
N THR A 97 -7.53 -7.53 12.12
CA THR A 97 -7.42 -8.29 10.87
C THR A 97 -7.26 -7.36 9.67
N LEU A 98 -8.04 -6.27 9.62
CA LEU A 98 -7.93 -5.27 8.57
C LEU A 98 -6.53 -4.62 8.57
N LEU A 99 -6.04 -4.16 9.72
CA LEU A 99 -4.71 -3.56 9.87
C LEU A 99 -3.62 -4.53 9.40
N THR A 100 -3.68 -5.79 9.84
CA THR A 100 -2.74 -6.83 9.45
C THR A 100 -2.71 -7.04 7.94
N ASN A 101 -3.88 -7.08 7.30
CA ASN A 101 -3.97 -7.24 5.85
C ASN A 101 -3.43 -6.02 5.11
N VAL A 102 -3.74 -4.80 5.57
CA VAL A 102 -3.23 -3.55 4.97
C VAL A 102 -1.71 -3.49 5.05
N VAL A 103 -1.15 -3.72 6.24
CA VAL A 103 0.31 -3.74 6.47
C VAL A 103 0.98 -4.79 5.58
N ARG A 104 0.44 -6.01 5.56
CA ARG A 104 0.97 -7.10 4.72
C ARG A 104 0.93 -6.74 3.23
N THR A 105 -0.19 -6.21 2.74
CA THR A 105 -0.34 -5.86 1.33
C THR A 105 0.63 -4.76 0.90
N PHE A 106 0.80 -3.71 1.72
CA PHE A 106 1.73 -2.64 1.42
C PHE A 106 3.18 -3.13 1.49
N CYS A 107 3.53 -3.89 2.53
CA CYS A 107 4.86 -4.51 2.66
C CYS A 107 5.21 -5.46 1.52
N ASN A 108 4.24 -6.23 1.03
CA ASN A 108 4.45 -7.11 -0.13
C ASN A 108 4.74 -6.28 -1.39
N LEU A 109 4.02 -5.17 -1.61
CA LEU A 109 4.30 -4.27 -2.74
C LEU A 109 5.70 -3.65 -2.62
N VAL A 110 6.05 -3.09 -1.45
CA VAL A 110 7.37 -2.49 -1.22
C VAL A 110 8.47 -3.52 -1.40
N THR A 111 8.30 -4.74 -0.90
CA THR A 111 9.27 -5.82 -1.07
C THR A 111 9.45 -6.18 -2.54
N TYR A 112 8.34 -6.36 -3.28
CA TYR A 112 8.39 -6.57 -4.73
C TYR A 112 9.12 -5.43 -5.43
N LEU A 113 8.79 -4.19 -5.06
CA LEU A 113 9.45 -3.03 -5.62
C LEU A 113 10.94 -3.09 -5.29
N ALA A 114 11.35 -3.12 -4.04
CA ALA A 114 12.75 -3.13 -3.60
C ALA A 114 13.58 -4.28 -4.21
N GLU A 115 13.04 -5.49 -4.29
CA GLU A 115 13.87 -6.69 -4.53
C GLU A 115 13.68 -7.34 -5.89
N SER A 116 12.53 -7.20 -6.56
CA SER A 116 12.33 -7.92 -7.83
C SER A 116 13.31 -7.42 -8.90
N PRO A 117 14.05 -8.33 -9.58
CA PRO A 117 14.90 -7.96 -10.71
C PRO A 117 14.13 -7.25 -11.81
N CYS A 118 12.86 -7.60 -12.02
CA CYS A 118 12.01 -6.91 -12.98
C CYS A 118 11.80 -5.44 -12.60
N SER A 119 11.58 -5.22 -11.31
CA SER A 119 11.38 -3.90 -10.74
C SER A 119 12.62 -3.01 -10.87
N GLN A 120 13.82 -3.60 -10.76
CA GLN A 120 15.09 -2.91 -11.04
C GLN A 120 15.23 -2.58 -12.53
N LYS A 121 14.92 -3.52 -13.44
CA LYS A 121 14.89 -3.27 -14.88
C LYS A 121 13.92 -2.15 -15.26
N MET A 122 12.73 -2.15 -14.65
CA MET A 122 11.70 -1.13 -14.84
C MET A 122 12.22 0.26 -14.47
N HIS A 123 12.93 0.37 -13.34
CA HIS A 123 13.52 1.64 -12.91
C HIS A 123 14.66 2.10 -13.81
N ALA A 124 15.55 1.19 -14.21
CA ALA A 124 16.67 1.51 -15.09
C ALA A 124 16.23 1.85 -16.52
N HIS A 125 15.04 1.41 -16.94
CA HIS A 125 14.52 1.67 -18.26
C HIS A 125 13.89 3.06 -18.33
N ASP A 126 14.47 3.94 -19.15
CA ASP A 126 13.86 5.23 -19.47
C ASP A 126 12.62 5.07 -20.37
N SER A 127 11.47 4.86 -19.73
CA SER A 127 10.18 4.74 -20.41
C SER A 127 9.24 5.84 -19.92
N LYS A 128 8.65 6.55 -20.88
CA LYS A 128 7.58 7.53 -20.62
C LYS A 128 6.45 6.93 -19.79
N CYS A 129 6.10 5.66 -20.06
CA CYS A 129 5.09 4.93 -19.31
C CYS A 129 5.41 4.84 -17.81
N PHE A 130 6.66 4.55 -17.43
CA PHE A 130 7.02 4.45 -16.00
C PHE A 130 7.11 5.82 -15.33
N LYS A 131 7.62 6.83 -16.05
CA LYS A 131 7.76 8.20 -15.53
C LYS A 131 6.41 8.86 -15.24
N GLU A 132 5.44 8.66 -16.13
CA GLU A 132 4.11 9.29 -16.07
C GLU A 132 3.06 8.42 -15.39
N TRP A 133 3.34 7.15 -15.12
CA TRP A 133 2.36 6.28 -14.49
C TRP A 133 2.09 6.70 -13.05
N ASN A 134 0.81 6.98 -12.78
CA ASN A 134 0.28 7.19 -11.46
C ASN A 134 -1.00 6.35 -11.30
N PRO A 135 -0.99 5.29 -10.46
CA PRO A 135 -2.17 4.48 -10.21
C PRO A 135 -3.15 5.10 -9.21
N TYR A 136 -2.87 6.32 -8.71
CA TYR A 136 -3.68 6.99 -7.69
C TYR A 136 -4.49 8.13 -8.30
N LEU A 137 -5.79 8.14 -7.99
CA LEU A 137 -6.68 9.22 -8.41
C LEU A 137 -6.53 10.43 -7.48
N GLU A 138 -6.54 11.62 -8.07
CA GLU A 138 -6.63 12.86 -7.29
C GLU A 138 -8.01 12.99 -6.63
N LYS A 139 -8.12 13.77 -5.55
CA LYS A 139 -9.39 13.88 -4.80
C LYS A 139 -10.55 14.35 -5.68
N ASP A 140 -10.27 15.23 -6.63
CA ASP A 140 -11.29 15.79 -7.52
C ASP A 140 -11.73 14.75 -8.57
N ASP A 141 -10.81 13.90 -9.03
CA ASP A 141 -11.12 12.77 -9.91
C ASP A 141 -11.96 11.71 -9.21
N VAL A 142 -11.76 11.49 -7.90
CA VAL A 142 -12.58 10.55 -7.12
C VAL A 142 -14.03 11.02 -6.99
N LYS A 143 -14.25 12.34 -6.92
CA LYS A 143 -15.59 12.94 -6.75
C LYS A 143 -16.39 13.01 -8.05
N ASP A 144 -15.72 13.14 -9.18
CA ASP A 144 -16.35 13.15 -10.51
C ASP A 144 -16.39 11.73 -11.09
N GLU A 145 -17.58 11.20 -11.33
CA GLU A 145 -17.74 9.82 -11.79
C GLU A 145 -17.08 9.55 -13.14
N ASN A 146 -17.12 10.52 -14.07
CA ASN A 146 -16.55 10.35 -15.41
C ASN A 146 -15.02 10.40 -15.37
N ARG A 147 -14.44 11.33 -14.61
CA ARG A 147 -12.99 11.38 -14.39
C ARG A 147 -12.50 10.14 -13.66
N ARG A 148 -13.24 9.68 -12.64
CA ARG A 148 -12.94 8.41 -11.96
C ARG A 148 -12.92 7.24 -12.92
N LYS A 149 -13.95 7.10 -13.77
CA LYS A 149 -14.03 6.00 -14.76
C LYS A 149 -12.84 6.02 -15.71
N GLU A 150 -12.48 7.19 -16.24
CA GLU A 150 -11.36 7.33 -17.17
C GLU A 150 -10.01 7.06 -16.50
N ALA A 151 -9.80 7.58 -15.29
CA ALA A 151 -8.58 7.30 -14.52
C ALA A 151 -8.47 5.80 -14.17
N CYS A 152 -9.57 5.16 -13.76
CA CYS A 152 -9.60 3.72 -13.48
C CYS A 152 -9.33 2.88 -14.74
N LYS A 153 -9.82 3.29 -15.92
CA LYS A 153 -9.50 2.62 -17.20
C LYS A 153 -8.00 2.67 -17.51
N ASN A 154 -7.34 3.74 -17.10
CA ASN A 154 -5.90 3.97 -17.26
C ASN A 154 -5.08 3.61 -16.01
N TYR A 155 -5.63 2.83 -15.08
CA TYR A 155 -4.97 2.48 -13.81
C TYR A 155 -3.57 1.87 -13.99
N PHE A 156 -3.38 1.08 -15.05
CA PHE A 156 -2.10 0.49 -15.44
C PHE A 156 -1.40 1.27 -16.57
N GLY A 157 -1.57 2.59 -16.55
CA GLY A 157 -1.06 3.51 -17.56
C GLY A 157 -1.95 3.58 -18.80
N GLN A 158 -1.79 4.67 -19.55
CA GLN A 158 -2.55 4.94 -20.76
C GLN A 158 -2.45 3.76 -21.75
N ASN A 159 -3.60 3.29 -22.23
CA ASN A 159 -3.69 2.15 -23.16
C ASN A 159 -2.99 0.87 -22.66
N GLY A 160 -2.91 0.68 -21.34
CA GLY A 160 -2.27 -0.48 -20.71
C GLY A 160 -0.76 -0.57 -20.95
N CYS A 161 -0.08 0.58 -21.06
CA CYS A 161 1.35 0.62 -21.36
C CYS A 161 2.19 -0.18 -20.37
N MET A 162 1.82 -0.20 -19.08
CA MET A 162 2.53 -0.90 -18.01
C MET A 162 2.55 -2.41 -18.25
N ARG A 163 1.41 -2.99 -18.64
CA ARG A 163 1.29 -4.40 -19.03
C ARG A 163 2.25 -4.74 -20.16
N LYS A 164 2.19 -3.96 -21.25
CA LYS A 164 2.99 -4.21 -22.45
C LYS A 164 4.48 -4.18 -22.12
N LYS A 165 4.92 -3.15 -21.38
CA LYS A 165 6.32 -2.98 -20.99
C LYS A 165 6.81 -4.08 -20.04
N LEU A 166 6.04 -4.40 -19.00
CA LEU A 166 6.43 -5.46 -18.05
C LEU A 166 6.48 -6.84 -18.72
N ILE A 167 5.51 -7.17 -19.60
CA ILE A 167 5.55 -8.42 -20.36
C ILE A 167 6.78 -8.48 -21.26
N GLN A 168 7.09 -7.39 -21.97
CA GLN A 168 8.26 -7.32 -22.87
C GLN A 168 9.58 -7.48 -22.11
N MET A 169 9.71 -6.87 -20.93
CA MET A 169 10.97 -6.80 -20.18
C MET A 169 11.20 -7.98 -19.24
N CYS A 170 10.11 -8.53 -18.71
CA CYS A 170 10.14 -9.45 -17.57
C CYS A 170 9.23 -10.67 -17.74
N GLY A 171 8.39 -10.69 -18.78
CA GLY A 171 7.46 -11.78 -19.02
C GLY A 171 6.10 -11.62 -18.33
N LYS A 172 5.18 -12.53 -18.67
CA LYS A 172 3.78 -12.50 -18.23
C LYS A 172 3.60 -12.74 -16.73
N GLU A 173 4.48 -13.53 -16.14
CA GLU A 173 4.41 -13.87 -14.72
C GLU A 173 4.68 -12.62 -13.84
N GLU A 174 5.73 -11.87 -14.15
CA GLU A 174 6.07 -10.64 -13.41
C GLU A 174 5.00 -9.56 -13.57
N TRP A 175 4.40 -9.44 -14.76
CA TRP A 175 3.20 -8.60 -14.93
C TRP A 175 2.07 -9.02 -13.99
N THR A 176 1.79 -10.33 -13.90
CA THR A 176 0.73 -10.85 -13.02
C THR A 176 1.01 -10.49 -11.57
N LYS A 177 2.23 -10.70 -11.07
CA LYS A 177 2.62 -10.35 -9.69
C LYS A 177 2.44 -8.87 -9.41
N PHE A 178 2.97 -8.00 -10.27
CA PHE A 178 2.86 -6.55 -10.15
C PHE A 178 1.40 -6.09 -10.14
N ARG A 179 0.61 -6.59 -11.09
CA ARG A 179 -0.83 -6.31 -11.20
C ARG A 179 -1.56 -6.70 -9.92
N ASP A 180 -1.30 -7.90 -9.41
CA ASP A 180 -2.00 -8.44 -8.26
C ASP A 180 -1.65 -7.67 -6.97
N HIS A 181 -0.40 -7.22 -6.80
CA HIS A 181 -0.04 -6.31 -5.69
C HIS A 181 -0.87 -5.02 -5.70
N LEU A 182 -1.00 -4.38 -6.86
CA LEU A 182 -1.73 -3.12 -6.99
C LEU A 182 -3.25 -3.31 -6.85
N ILE A 183 -3.81 -4.39 -7.42
CA ILE A 183 -5.24 -4.72 -7.22
C ILE A 183 -5.53 -4.94 -5.74
N ASN A 184 -4.69 -5.71 -5.04
CA ASN A 184 -4.87 -5.96 -3.61
C ASN A 184 -4.80 -4.65 -2.82
N LEU A 185 -3.86 -3.78 -3.15
CA LEU A 185 -3.71 -2.49 -2.49
C LEU A 185 -4.92 -1.57 -2.76
N ASN A 186 -5.42 -1.52 -4.00
CA ASN A 186 -6.66 -0.81 -4.30
C ASN A 186 -7.85 -1.39 -3.52
N ASN A 187 -8.05 -2.70 -3.53
CA ASN A 187 -9.23 -3.31 -2.93
C ASN A 187 -9.27 -3.15 -1.39
N LEU A 188 -8.10 -3.17 -0.75
CA LEU A 188 -8.00 -3.10 0.71
C LEU A 188 -7.88 -1.66 1.21
N VAL A 189 -7.11 -0.82 0.52
CA VAL A 189 -6.73 0.52 0.99
C VAL A 189 -7.49 1.60 0.23
N PHE A 190 -7.20 1.80 -1.06
CA PHE A 190 -7.66 3.00 -1.75
C PHE A 190 -9.14 2.96 -2.14
N LYS A 191 -9.64 1.79 -2.55
CA LYS A 191 -11.00 1.52 -3.00
C LYS A 191 -11.50 2.53 -4.05
N GLN A 192 -10.58 2.99 -4.90
CA GLN A 192 -10.86 4.05 -5.89
C GLN A 192 -11.49 3.49 -7.17
N CYS A 193 -11.12 2.26 -7.54
CA CYS A 193 -11.53 1.63 -8.79
C CYS A 193 -12.12 0.24 -8.58
N ASP A 194 -13.16 -0.14 -9.34
CA ASP A 194 -13.55 -1.55 -9.49
C ASP A 194 -12.72 -2.19 -10.60
N LEU A 195 -11.53 -2.67 -10.23
CA LEU A 195 -10.58 -3.23 -11.18
C LEU A 195 -11.03 -4.60 -11.75
N ARG A 196 -12.06 -5.24 -11.18
CA ARG A 196 -12.59 -6.51 -11.72
C ARG A 196 -13.14 -6.37 -13.14
N VAL A 197 -13.60 -5.17 -13.49
CA VAL A 197 -14.16 -4.84 -14.80
C VAL A 197 -13.08 -4.46 -15.82
N ILE A 198 -11.88 -4.10 -15.34
CA ILE A 198 -10.83 -3.44 -16.13
C ILE A 198 -9.66 -4.38 -16.43
N VAL A 199 -9.51 -5.46 -15.66
CA VAL A 199 -8.41 -6.42 -15.84
C VAL A 199 -8.66 -7.29 -17.07
N TRP A 200 -8.09 -6.86 -18.20
CA TRP A 200 -7.90 -7.69 -19.38
C TRP A 200 -7.10 -8.95 -18.99
N LYS A 201 -7.70 -10.13 -19.21
CA LYS A 201 -7.02 -11.43 -19.03
C LYS A 201 -5.73 -11.52 -19.86
#